data_AF-A0A839V5X0-F1
#
_entry.id   AF-A0A839V5X0-F1
#
_cell.length_a   1.000
_cell.length_b   1.000
_cell.length_c   1.000
_cell.angle_alpha   90.00
_cell.angle_beta   90.00
_cell.angle_gamma   90.00
#
_symmetry.space_group_name_H-M   'P 1'
#
loop_
_entity.id
_entity.type
_entity.pdbx_description
1 polymer ?
#
loop_
_entity_poly.entity_id
_entity_poly.type
_entity_poly.pdbx_seq_one_letter_code
_entity_poly.pdbx_strand_id
1 'polypeptide(L)'
;MNPTCMCADATLPPDPRLQRLLGDDALAPLRQRLRRYFERIGPDATASTLRLDRLAPDAHQALCQMTGRPLRPARSITLDIRQLDTALREAGLANSLRDALERLDGPIVDKTRQRLELQARWAAATDSVDACPLLQDWLNTSSAPPLLKRLSRAPENAMPLLNAADSVLRALPAQGRPRSQLAASLLGDAHALDAGRPVATLVLAAWRHYERQHPTNHETGEDPEDAPKEEGTEERQRDIWARAGILVNELARPALFLNLPVATSQGALGNPGEPSYISLRQLLRASTIWSVADRVVHVCENPNVLAIAAEQLGASCAPLVCTDGMPSAAQRILLDQLQAAGAKLLYHGDFDWPGIGIANFVIRTWNANPWRMSTQDYEAAASSTTRVRHELGAIPVNADWDIHLSTAMQNRGTAIAEEAVATILIEDLRIPGPAEN
;
A
#
# COMPACT_ATOMS: atom_id res chain seq x y z
N MET A 1 -28.93 -5.73 56.07
CA MET A 1 -29.74 -6.42 55.03
C MET A 1 -28.87 -6.53 53.78
N ASN A 2 -28.42 -7.73 53.46
CA ASN A 2 -27.64 -8.05 52.26
C ASN A 2 -28.51 -7.90 51.00
N PRO A 3 -27.91 -7.58 49.85
CA PRO A 3 -28.23 -8.22 48.60
C PRO A 3 -27.11 -9.19 48.21
N THR A 4 -27.57 -10.35 47.81
CA THR A 4 -26.85 -11.60 47.59
C THR A 4 -25.90 -11.49 46.39
N CYS A 5 -24.62 -11.75 46.64
CA CYS A 5 -23.62 -12.02 45.61
C CYS A 5 -23.95 -13.39 45.00
N MET A 6 -24.27 -13.43 43.70
CA MET A 6 -24.34 -14.70 42.94
C MET A 6 -22.91 -15.21 42.79
N CYS A 7 -22.55 -16.14 43.67
CA CYS A 7 -21.26 -16.82 43.66
C CYS A 7 -21.11 -17.70 42.41
N ALA A 8 -19.86 -17.73 41.95
CA ALA A 8 -19.30 -18.52 40.87
C ALA A 8 -19.81 -19.97 40.81
N ASP A 9 -20.04 -20.44 39.58
CA ASP A 9 -20.22 -21.85 39.22
C ASP A 9 -18.99 -22.65 39.69
N ALA A 10 -19.12 -23.30 40.84
CA ALA A 10 -18.12 -24.23 41.35
C ALA A 10 -18.21 -25.51 40.53
N THR A 11 -17.25 -25.71 39.62
CA THR A 11 -17.05 -26.99 38.93
C THR A 11 -16.87 -28.09 39.97
N LEU A 12 -17.91 -28.92 40.17
CA LEU A 12 -17.83 -30.11 41.02
C LEU A 12 -16.63 -30.97 40.57
N PRO A 13 -15.83 -31.52 41.51
CA PRO A 13 -14.78 -32.46 41.15
C PRO A 13 -15.39 -33.64 40.37
N PRO A 14 -14.74 -34.13 39.30
CA PRO A 14 -15.26 -35.22 38.49
C PRO A 14 -15.52 -36.45 39.37
N ASP A 15 -16.60 -37.18 39.07
CA ASP A 15 -16.95 -38.41 39.79
C ASP A 15 -15.71 -39.34 39.84
N PRO A 16 -15.29 -39.83 41.03
CA PRO A 16 -14.13 -40.70 41.15
C PRO A 16 -14.21 -41.97 40.27
N ARG A 17 -15.42 -42.41 39.90
CA ARG A 17 -15.64 -43.51 38.95
C ARG A 17 -15.33 -43.09 37.51
N LEU A 18 -15.70 -41.87 37.13
CA LEU A 18 -15.37 -41.30 35.81
C LEU A 18 -13.87 -41.03 35.69
N GLN A 19 -13.23 -40.54 36.76
CA GLN A 19 -11.78 -40.34 36.81
C GLN A 19 -11.01 -41.67 36.64
N ARG A 20 -11.50 -42.77 37.21
CA ARG A 20 -10.90 -44.11 37.02
C ARG A 20 -11.10 -44.68 35.62
N LEU A 21 -12.21 -44.35 34.97
CA LEU A 21 -12.57 -44.90 33.66
C LEU A 21 -11.84 -44.18 32.50
N LEU A 22 -11.74 -42.85 32.58
CA LEU A 22 -11.21 -42.01 31.50
C LEU A 22 -10.18 -40.98 31.95
N GLY A 23 -10.05 -40.71 33.25
CA GLY A 23 -9.24 -39.62 33.80
C GLY A 23 -7.75 -39.94 33.99
N ASP A 24 -7.31 -41.18 33.72
CA ASP A 24 -5.89 -41.56 33.77
C ASP A 24 -5.07 -40.73 32.76
N ASP A 25 -3.87 -40.30 33.13
CA ASP A 25 -2.94 -39.56 32.27
C ASP A 25 -2.53 -40.38 31.04
N ALA A 26 -2.47 -41.71 31.17
CA ALA A 26 -2.24 -42.61 30.04
C ALA A 26 -3.32 -42.50 28.94
N LEU A 27 -4.53 -42.03 29.30
CA LEU A 27 -5.67 -41.84 28.40
C LEU A 27 -5.80 -40.40 27.90
N ALA A 28 -4.92 -39.47 28.30
CA ALA A 28 -4.96 -38.08 27.83
C ALA A 28 -4.91 -37.94 26.30
N PRO A 29 -4.10 -38.71 25.54
CA PRO A 29 -4.12 -38.67 24.07
C PRO A 29 -5.46 -39.12 23.47
N LEU A 30 -6.13 -40.09 24.10
CA LEU A 30 -7.46 -40.53 23.69
C LEU A 30 -8.50 -39.43 23.94
N ARG A 31 -8.52 -38.85 25.15
CA ARG A 31 -9.42 -37.74 25.49
C ARG A 31 -9.25 -36.57 24.53
N GLN A 32 -8.01 -36.17 24.22
CA GLN A 32 -7.76 -35.10 23.24
C GLN A 32 -8.31 -35.41 21.84
N ARG A 33 -8.22 -36.66 21.37
CA ARG A 33 -8.78 -37.05 20.07
C ARG A 33 -10.30 -37.00 20.05
N LEU A 34 -10.94 -37.47 21.13
CA LEU A 34 -12.39 -37.37 21.30
C LEU A 34 -12.83 -35.91 21.39
N ARG A 35 -12.10 -35.07 22.14
CA ARG A 35 -12.35 -33.63 22.23
C ARG A 35 -12.26 -32.96 20.87
N ARG A 36 -11.19 -33.20 20.08
CA ARG A 36 -11.05 -32.66 18.71
C ARG A 36 -12.20 -33.07 17.78
N TYR A 37 -12.78 -34.25 17.97
CA TYR A 37 -13.97 -34.66 17.23
C TYR A 37 -15.16 -33.77 17.58
N PHE A 38 -15.45 -33.57 18.88
CA PHE A 38 -16.53 -32.68 19.35
C PHE A 38 -16.28 -31.20 19.04
N GLU A 39 -15.03 -30.73 19.02
CA GLU A 39 -14.66 -29.38 18.55
C GLU A 39 -15.00 -29.16 17.06
N ARG A 40 -15.07 -30.22 16.25
CA ARG A 40 -15.34 -30.16 14.81
C ARG A 40 -16.82 -30.28 14.47
N ILE A 41 -17.54 -31.16 15.16
CA ILE A 41 -18.97 -31.39 14.88
C ILE A 41 -19.88 -30.35 15.55
N GLY A 42 -19.41 -29.70 16.62
CA GLY A 42 -20.20 -28.73 17.39
C GLY A 42 -21.25 -29.40 18.30
N PRO A 43 -21.95 -28.60 19.13
CA PRO A 43 -22.92 -29.11 20.11
C PRO A 43 -24.23 -29.61 19.48
N ASP A 44 -24.60 -29.08 18.31
CA ASP A 44 -25.91 -29.33 17.67
C ASP A 44 -25.89 -30.52 16.68
N ALA A 45 -24.71 -31.04 16.36
CA ALA A 45 -24.59 -32.18 15.45
C ALA A 45 -24.85 -33.51 16.16
N THR A 46 -25.69 -34.35 15.55
CA THR A 46 -25.93 -35.70 16.05
C THR A 46 -24.74 -36.59 15.70
N ALA A 47 -23.76 -36.68 16.60
CA ALA A 47 -22.66 -37.61 16.49
C ALA A 47 -23.20 -39.05 16.35
N SER A 48 -22.97 -39.68 15.20
CA SER A 48 -23.46 -41.05 14.95
C SER A 48 -22.35 -42.06 15.22
N THR A 49 -21.24 -41.98 14.49
CA THR A 49 -20.14 -42.94 14.60
C THR A 49 -18.77 -42.29 14.49
N LEU A 50 -17.83 -42.70 15.35
CA LEU A 50 -16.44 -42.26 15.33
C LEU A 50 -15.51 -43.46 15.22
N ARG A 51 -14.72 -43.54 14.15
CA ARG A 51 -13.65 -44.54 14.01
C ARG A 51 -12.35 -43.96 14.56
N LEU A 52 -11.76 -44.65 15.53
CA LEU A 52 -10.45 -44.36 16.08
C LEU A 52 -9.47 -45.43 15.60
N ASP A 53 -8.37 -45.01 14.98
CA ASP A 53 -7.24 -45.82 14.55
C ASP A 53 -6.01 -45.59 15.44
N ARG A 54 -4.99 -46.45 15.36
CA ARG A 54 -3.71 -46.31 16.09
C ARG A 54 -3.90 -46.10 17.61
N LEU A 55 -4.75 -46.91 18.23
CA LEU A 55 -4.98 -46.88 19.67
C LEU A 55 -3.84 -47.57 20.43
N ALA A 56 -3.42 -46.98 21.55
CA ALA A 56 -2.59 -47.65 22.54
C ALA A 56 -3.39 -48.79 23.21
N PRO A 57 -2.73 -49.85 23.72
CA PRO A 57 -3.42 -50.97 24.38
C PRO A 57 -4.37 -50.52 25.50
N ASP A 58 -3.92 -49.61 26.36
CA ASP A 58 -4.70 -49.08 27.50
C ASP A 58 -5.91 -48.26 27.03
N ALA A 59 -5.74 -47.49 25.95
CA ALA A 59 -6.82 -46.73 25.32
C ALA A 59 -7.87 -47.64 24.67
N HIS A 60 -7.43 -48.74 24.03
CA HIS A 60 -8.34 -49.74 23.49
C HIS A 60 -9.09 -50.48 24.60
N GLN A 61 -8.42 -50.83 25.69
CA GLN A 61 -9.02 -51.46 26.86
C GLN A 61 -10.09 -50.59 27.51
N ALA A 62 -9.81 -49.30 27.73
CA ALA A 62 -10.77 -48.35 28.27
C ALA A 62 -12.03 -48.24 27.38
N LEU A 63 -11.86 -48.14 26.06
CA LEU A 63 -12.98 -48.08 25.12
C LEU A 63 -13.79 -49.39 25.06
N CYS A 64 -13.15 -50.56 25.18
CA CYS A 64 -13.84 -51.84 25.28
C CYS A 64 -14.69 -51.94 26.57
N GLN A 65 -14.13 -51.49 27.70
CA GLN A 65 -14.86 -51.45 28.98
C GLN A 65 -16.08 -50.53 28.91
N MET A 66 -15.95 -49.35 28.29
CA MET A 66 -17.06 -48.42 28.09
C MET A 66 -18.15 -48.93 27.14
N THR A 67 -17.75 -49.67 26.10
CA THR A 67 -18.68 -50.17 25.07
C THR A 67 -19.24 -51.56 25.39
N GLY A 68 -18.85 -52.17 26.51
CA GLY A 68 -19.21 -53.55 26.86
C GLY A 68 -18.68 -54.61 25.88
N ARG A 69 -17.68 -54.28 25.06
CA ARG A 69 -17.15 -55.15 24.01
C ARG A 69 -16.06 -56.07 24.57
N PRO A 70 -15.96 -57.31 24.07
CA PRO A 70 -14.90 -58.23 24.49
C PRO A 70 -13.53 -57.64 24.16
N LEU A 71 -12.60 -57.71 25.12
CA LEU A 71 -11.24 -57.23 24.93
C LEU A 71 -10.53 -58.09 23.88
N ARG A 72 -10.23 -57.50 22.72
CA ARG A 72 -9.44 -58.10 21.65
C ARG A 72 -8.22 -57.23 21.38
N PRO A 73 -7.06 -57.80 21.03
CA PRO A 73 -5.91 -57.01 20.62
C PRO A 73 -6.18 -56.37 19.26
N ALA A 74 -6.70 -55.14 19.25
CA ALA A 74 -6.95 -54.37 18.05
C ALA A 74 -6.42 -52.94 18.20
N ARG A 75 -5.92 -52.37 17.10
CA ARG A 75 -5.40 -50.99 17.05
C ARG A 75 -6.44 -49.98 16.58
N SER A 76 -7.68 -50.42 16.34
CA SER A 76 -8.77 -49.54 15.91
C SER A 76 -10.12 -50.00 16.44
N ILE A 77 -11.00 -49.04 16.70
CA ILE A 77 -12.39 -49.29 17.13
C ILE A 77 -13.33 -48.27 16.49
N THR A 78 -14.53 -48.71 16.11
CA THR A 78 -15.62 -47.83 15.71
C THR A 78 -16.58 -47.70 16.88
N LEU A 79 -16.75 -46.48 17.37
CA LEU A 79 -17.62 -46.10 18.47
C LEU A 79 -18.95 -45.61 17.92
N ASP A 80 -20.06 -46.12 18.44
CA ASP A 80 -21.38 -45.51 18.30
C ASP A 80 -21.56 -44.55 19.48
N ILE A 81 -21.61 -43.26 19.20
CA ILE A 81 -21.63 -42.23 20.23
C ILE A 81 -22.95 -42.25 21.00
N ARG A 82 -24.07 -42.60 20.35
CA ARG A 82 -25.39 -42.67 21.00
C ARG A 82 -25.46 -43.82 22.01
N GLN A 83 -24.87 -44.96 21.65
CA GLN A 83 -24.78 -46.11 22.57
C GLN A 83 -23.90 -45.77 23.78
N LEU A 84 -22.77 -45.08 23.56
CA LEU A 84 -21.90 -44.63 24.65
C LEU A 84 -22.57 -43.60 25.57
N ASP A 85 -23.30 -42.64 25.00
CA ASP A 85 -24.05 -41.65 25.78
C ASP A 85 -25.12 -42.32 26.65
N THR A 86 -25.78 -43.36 26.12
CA THR A 86 -26.78 -44.14 26.86
C THR A 86 -26.13 -44.91 28.00
N ALA A 87 -25.01 -45.62 27.73
CA ALA A 87 -24.27 -46.37 28.74
C ALA A 87 -23.72 -45.48 29.86
N LEU A 88 -23.19 -44.29 29.53
CA LEU A 88 -22.72 -43.32 30.52
C LEU A 88 -23.84 -42.78 31.41
N ARG A 89 -25.03 -42.57 30.84
CA ARG A 89 -26.22 -42.11 31.56
C ARG A 89 -26.79 -43.20 32.48
N GLU A 90 -26.89 -44.43 31.98
CA GLU A 90 -27.33 -45.59 32.78
C GLU A 90 -26.38 -45.89 33.94
N ALA A 91 -25.08 -45.72 33.73
CA ALA A 91 -24.07 -45.86 34.78
C ALA A 91 -24.04 -44.68 35.78
N GLY A 92 -24.81 -43.62 35.53
CA GLY A 92 -24.84 -42.41 36.35
C GLY A 92 -23.54 -41.59 36.33
N LEU A 93 -22.69 -41.79 35.32
CA LEU A 93 -21.34 -41.20 35.25
C LEU A 93 -21.34 -39.82 34.58
N ALA A 94 -22.12 -39.65 33.51
CA ALA A 94 -22.27 -38.39 32.78
C ALA A 94 -23.53 -38.43 31.89
N ASN A 95 -24.04 -37.27 31.48
CA ASN A 95 -25.21 -37.18 30.61
C ASN A 95 -24.91 -37.54 29.14
N SER A 96 -23.64 -37.40 28.75
CA SER A 96 -23.07 -37.74 27.44
C SER A 96 -21.55 -37.90 27.54
N LEU A 97 -20.92 -38.44 26.48
CA LEU A 97 -19.48 -38.47 26.33
C LEU A 97 -18.86 -37.07 26.28
N ARG A 98 -19.59 -36.08 25.74
CA ARG A 98 -19.17 -34.67 25.73
C ARG A 98 -19.10 -34.12 27.16
N ASP A 99 -20.16 -34.32 27.94
CA ASP A 99 -20.23 -33.91 29.37
C ASP A 99 -19.12 -34.59 30.18
N ALA A 100 -18.88 -35.89 29.96
CA ALA A 100 -17.78 -36.61 30.59
C ALA A 100 -16.41 -35.97 30.30
N LEU A 101 -16.13 -35.63 29.04
CA LEU A 101 -14.86 -35.00 28.65
C LEU A 101 -14.74 -33.56 29.16
N GLU A 102 -15.85 -32.82 29.28
CA GLU A 102 -15.87 -31.46 29.83
C GLU A 102 -15.63 -31.43 31.33
N ARG A 103 -16.15 -32.41 32.07
CA ARG A 103 -15.87 -32.58 33.51
C ARG A 103 -14.43 -32.98 33.80
N LEU A 104 -13.79 -33.72 32.89
CA LEU A 104 -12.42 -34.22 33.05
C LEU A 104 -11.35 -33.19 32.64
N ASP A 105 -11.51 -32.55 31.48
CA ASP A 105 -10.47 -31.68 30.89
C ASP A 105 -10.96 -30.22 30.64
N GLY A 106 -12.14 -29.84 31.14
CA GLY A 106 -12.72 -28.50 30.96
C GLY A 106 -13.54 -28.32 29.67
N PRO A 107 -14.17 -27.16 29.44
CA PRO A 107 -15.15 -26.95 28.37
C PRO A 107 -14.58 -27.24 26.97
N ILE A 108 -15.38 -27.87 26.11
CA ILE A 108 -15.02 -28.13 24.71
C ILE A 108 -15.52 -26.96 23.85
N VAL A 109 -14.58 -26.18 23.36
CA VAL A 109 -14.84 -25.01 22.52
C VAL A 109 -15.07 -25.44 21.08
N ASP A 110 -16.21 -25.07 20.50
CA ASP A 110 -16.49 -25.29 19.09
C ASP A 110 -15.67 -24.31 18.22
N LYS A 111 -14.49 -24.75 17.80
CA LYS A 111 -13.57 -23.96 16.97
C LYS A 111 -14.16 -23.66 15.59
N THR A 112 -15.02 -24.55 15.07
CA THR A 112 -15.66 -24.37 13.77
C THR A 112 -16.68 -23.24 13.84
N ARG A 113 -17.55 -23.28 14.86
CA ARG A 113 -18.51 -22.21 15.14
C ARG A 113 -17.82 -20.89 15.45
N GLN A 114 -16.78 -20.88 16.28
CA GLN A 114 -16.02 -19.65 16.55
C GLN A 114 -15.41 -19.04 15.28
N ARG A 115 -14.88 -19.87 14.38
CA ARG A 115 -14.35 -19.41 13.10
C ARG A 115 -15.46 -18.84 12.21
N LEU A 116 -16.61 -19.50 12.14
CA LEU A 116 -17.76 -19.05 11.36
C LEU A 116 -18.37 -17.76 11.93
N GLU A 117 -18.52 -17.66 13.25
CA GLU A 117 -18.98 -16.46 13.94
C GLU A 117 -18.01 -15.29 13.72
N LEU A 118 -16.71 -15.53 13.82
CA LEU A 118 -15.70 -14.51 13.53
C LEU A 118 -15.76 -14.07 12.06
N GLN A 119 -15.90 -15.03 11.13
CA GLN A 119 -16.04 -14.73 9.70
C GLN A 119 -17.33 -13.93 9.42
N ALA A 120 -18.44 -14.29 10.05
CA ALA A 120 -19.71 -13.57 9.96
C ALA A 120 -19.58 -12.15 10.53
N ARG A 121 -18.87 -11.96 11.64
CA ARG A 121 -18.58 -10.63 12.20
C ARG A 121 -17.74 -9.78 11.26
N TRP A 122 -16.76 -10.35 10.58
CA TRP A 122 -15.97 -9.63 9.57
C TRP A 122 -16.82 -9.25 8.36
N ALA A 123 -17.63 -10.18 7.85
CA ALA A 123 -18.54 -9.90 6.73
C ALA A 123 -19.55 -8.81 7.10
N ALA A 124 -20.19 -8.91 8.28
CA ALA A 124 -21.12 -7.89 8.75
C ALA A 124 -20.44 -6.51 8.90
N ALA A 125 -19.19 -6.45 9.35
CA ALA A 125 -18.47 -5.19 9.51
C ALA A 125 -18.10 -4.51 8.17
N THR A 126 -17.96 -5.28 7.08
CA THR A 126 -17.73 -4.73 5.73
C THR A 126 -19.04 -4.41 5.01
N ASP A 127 -20.03 -5.30 5.11
CA ASP A 127 -21.30 -5.19 4.39
C ASP A 127 -22.21 -4.08 4.95
N SER A 128 -22.04 -3.73 6.23
CA SER A 128 -22.82 -2.68 6.89
C SER A 128 -22.38 -1.25 6.53
N VAL A 129 -21.26 -1.09 5.83
CA VAL A 129 -20.76 0.21 5.42
C VAL A 129 -21.34 0.56 4.06
N ASP A 130 -22.22 1.55 4.03
CA ASP A 130 -22.64 2.21 2.80
C ASP A 130 -21.51 3.12 2.30
N ALA A 131 -20.46 2.51 1.77
CA ALA A 131 -19.27 3.21 1.30
C ALA A 131 -19.46 3.79 -0.10
N CYS A 132 -18.77 4.88 -0.38
CA CYS A 132 -18.67 5.46 -1.71
C CYS A 132 -18.07 4.45 -2.71
N PRO A 133 -18.34 4.61 -4.02
CA PRO A 133 -17.91 3.66 -5.04
C PRO A 133 -16.40 3.37 -4.98
N LEU A 134 -15.60 4.41 -4.76
CA LEU A 134 -14.15 4.33 -4.69
C LEU A 134 -13.66 3.36 -3.60
N LEU A 135 -14.25 3.44 -2.40
CA LEU A 135 -13.90 2.55 -1.30
C LEU A 135 -14.43 1.13 -1.55
N GLN A 136 -15.64 1.00 -2.10
CA GLN A 136 -16.21 -0.32 -2.43
C GLN A 136 -15.39 -1.07 -3.47
N ASP A 137 -14.99 -0.39 -4.54
CA ASP A 137 -14.16 -0.97 -5.60
C ASP A 137 -12.85 -1.50 -5.02
N TRP A 138 -12.22 -0.75 -4.12
CA TRP A 138 -11.03 -1.22 -3.42
C TRP A 138 -11.31 -2.39 -2.47
N LEU A 139 -12.42 -2.36 -1.71
CA LEU A 139 -12.80 -3.44 -0.80
C LEU A 139 -13.03 -4.77 -1.53
N ASN A 140 -13.45 -4.72 -2.80
CA ASN A 140 -13.60 -5.89 -3.67
C ASN A 140 -12.27 -6.50 -4.13
N THR A 141 -11.13 -5.87 -3.85
CA THR A 141 -9.81 -6.41 -4.19
C THR A 141 -9.34 -7.44 -3.17
N SER A 142 -8.47 -8.37 -3.61
CA SER A 142 -7.81 -9.34 -2.71
C SER A 142 -6.88 -8.70 -1.68
N SER A 143 -6.46 -7.45 -1.89
CA SER A 143 -5.56 -6.71 -1.02
C SER A 143 -6.24 -6.09 0.21
N ALA A 144 -7.56 -5.84 0.13
CA ALA A 144 -8.28 -5.11 1.15
C ALA A 144 -8.53 -5.92 2.45
N PRO A 145 -9.02 -7.18 2.41
CA PRO A 145 -9.25 -7.96 3.62
C PRO A 145 -8.02 -8.12 4.53
N PRO A 146 -6.81 -8.46 4.03
CA PRO A 146 -5.63 -8.59 4.90
C PRO A 146 -5.19 -7.24 5.47
N LEU A 147 -5.30 -6.15 4.69
CA LEU A 147 -4.95 -4.81 5.17
C LEU A 147 -5.90 -4.35 6.28
N LEU A 148 -7.21 -4.49 6.07
CA LEU A 148 -8.24 -4.12 7.03
C LEU A 148 -8.08 -4.89 8.34
N LYS A 149 -7.87 -6.21 8.28
CA LYS A 149 -7.63 -7.05 9.46
C LYS A 149 -6.38 -6.61 10.24
N ARG A 150 -5.30 -6.27 9.53
CA ARG A 150 -4.05 -5.79 10.15
C ARG A 150 -4.24 -4.46 10.87
N LEU A 151 -4.99 -3.53 10.27
CA LEU A 151 -5.18 -2.17 10.78
C LEU A 151 -6.21 -2.10 11.92
N SER A 152 -7.33 -2.81 11.79
CA SER A 152 -8.40 -2.81 12.79
C SER A 152 -8.12 -3.76 13.96
N ARG A 153 -7.31 -4.82 13.75
CA ARG A 153 -6.98 -5.93 14.67
C ARG A 153 -8.18 -6.78 15.11
N ALA A 154 -9.36 -6.19 15.20
CA ALA A 154 -10.61 -6.82 15.61
C ALA A 154 -11.79 -6.29 14.77
N PRO A 155 -12.83 -7.11 14.53
CA PRO A 155 -13.92 -6.74 13.62
C PRO A 155 -14.73 -5.53 14.12
N GLU A 156 -14.85 -5.33 15.44
CA GLU A 156 -15.53 -4.17 16.05
C GLU A 156 -14.88 -2.83 15.68
N ASN A 157 -13.58 -2.81 15.37
CA ASN A 157 -12.87 -1.60 14.98
C ASN A 157 -12.88 -1.37 13.46
N ALA A 158 -13.32 -2.35 12.68
CA ALA A 158 -13.32 -2.23 11.22
C ALA A 158 -14.34 -1.21 10.73
N MET A 159 -15.57 -1.26 11.26
CA MET A 159 -16.64 -0.36 10.83
C MET A 159 -16.33 1.13 11.09
N PRO A 160 -15.85 1.55 12.28
CA PRO A 160 -15.42 2.94 12.49
C PRO A 160 -14.30 3.39 11.55
N LEU A 161 -13.33 2.51 11.28
CA LEU A 161 -12.22 2.81 10.36
C LEU A 161 -12.69 2.98 8.91
N LEU A 162 -13.61 2.13 8.46
CA LEU A 162 -14.18 2.22 7.13
C LEU A 162 -15.05 3.47 6.98
N ASN A 163 -15.88 3.81 7.97
CA ASN A 163 -16.67 5.04 7.96
C ASN A 163 -15.79 6.30 7.94
N ALA A 164 -14.68 6.30 8.70
CA ALA A 164 -13.70 7.38 8.68
C ALA A 164 -13.01 7.50 7.32
N ALA A 165 -12.58 6.38 6.72
CA ALA A 165 -11.96 6.36 5.41
C ALA A 165 -12.95 6.82 4.32
N ASP A 166 -14.21 6.37 4.38
CA ASP A 166 -15.28 6.75 3.48
C ASP A 166 -15.56 8.26 3.52
N SER A 167 -15.68 8.83 4.72
CA SER A 167 -15.89 10.27 4.91
C SER A 167 -14.79 11.10 4.25
N VAL A 168 -13.55 10.63 4.34
CA VAL A 168 -12.40 11.28 3.69
C VAL A 168 -12.47 11.10 2.18
N LEU A 169 -12.69 9.89 1.67
CA LEU A 169 -12.73 9.60 0.24
C LEU A 169 -13.85 10.37 -0.48
N ARG A 170 -15.02 10.55 0.14
CA ARG A 170 -16.11 11.39 -0.40
C ARG A 170 -15.75 12.87 -0.53
N ALA A 171 -14.76 13.34 0.23
CA ALA A 171 -14.28 14.71 0.17
C ALA A 171 -13.16 14.92 -0.86
N LEU A 172 -12.77 13.87 -1.60
CA LEU A 172 -11.72 13.90 -2.61
C LEU A 172 -12.30 13.82 -4.04
N PRO A 173 -11.64 14.42 -5.05
CA PRO A 173 -10.47 15.28 -4.92
C PRO A 173 -10.83 16.64 -4.30
N ALA A 174 -9.99 17.13 -3.40
CA ALA A 174 -10.16 18.46 -2.81
C ALA A 174 -9.45 19.54 -3.66
N GLN A 175 -9.68 20.81 -3.37
CA GLN A 175 -9.00 21.92 -4.05
C GLN A 175 -7.93 22.55 -3.15
N GLY A 176 -6.81 21.85 -3.00
CA GLY A 176 -5.66 22.31 -2.23
C GLY A 176 -5.96 22.46 -0.73
N ARG A 177 -6.65 21.51 -0.11
CA ARG A 177 -6.97 21.56 1.31
C ARG A 177 -5.84 20.94 2.16
N PRO A 178 -5.37 21.58 3.25
CA PRO A 178 -4.35 20.98 4.13
C PRO A 178 -4.83 19.68 4.75
N ARG A 179 -3.96 18.66 4.77
CA ARG A 179 -4.28 17.34 5.33
C ARG A 179 -4.75 17.40 6.78
N SER A 180 -4.07 18.18 7.61
CA SER A 180 -4.41 18.34 9.03
C SER A 180 -5.78 18.98 9.22
N GLN A 181 -6.14 19.95 8.37
CA GLN A 181 -7.45 20.59 8.42
C GLN A 181 -8.57 19.64 7.94
N LEU A 182 -8.31 18.84 6.91
CA LEU A 182 -9.25 17.80 6.47
C LEU A 182 -9.49 16.80 7.61
N ALA A 183 -8.41 16.27 8.20
CA ALA A 183 -8.45 15.30 9.29
C ALA A 183 -9.21 15.86 10.51
N ALA A 184 -8.89 17.08 10.96
CA ALA A 184 -9.59 17.71 12.07
C ALA A 184 -11.09 17.90 11.79
N SER A 185 -11.45 18.31 10.57
CA SER A 185 -12.86 18.59 10.23
C SER A 185 -13.73 17.36 10.06
N LEU A 186 -13.18 16.26 9.53
CA LEU A 186 -13.93 15.05 9.22
C LEU A 186 -13.82 13.99 10.33
N LEU A 187 -12.68 13.93 11.00
CA LEU A 187 -12.33 12.86 11.94
C LEU A 187 -12.17 13.37 13.37
N GLY A 188 -12.22 14.69 13.60
CA GLY A 188 -12.04 15.30 14.92
C GLY A 188 -10.60 15.26 15.45
N ASP A 189 -9.65 14.74 14.68
CA ASP A 189 -8.23 14.64 15.03
C ASP A 189 -7.37 15.12 13.84
N ALA A 190 -6.61 16.20 14.04
CA ALA A 190 -5.73 16.78 13.03
C ALA A 190 -4.62 15.81 12.56
N HIS A 191 -4.31 14.79 13.36
CA HIS A 191 -3.29 13.78 13.11
C HIS A 191 -3.88 12.44 12.63
N ALA A 192 -5.19 12.34 12.41
CA ALA A 192 -5.82 11.08 12.00
C ALA A 192 -5.38 10.62 10.60
N LEU A 193 -4.89 11.54 9.76
CA LEU A 193 -4.39 11.27 8.41
C LEU A 193 -2.86 11.27 8.30
N ASP A 194 -2.14 11.27 9.43
CA ASP A 194 -0.68 11.20 9.45
C ASP A 194 -0.14 9.87 8.91
N ALA A 195 1.14 9.87 8.51
CA ALA A 195 1.78 8.68 7.97
C ALA A 195 1.73 7.52 8.99
N GLY A 196 1.39 6.32 8.52
CA GLY A 196 1.24 5.14 9.37
C GLY A 196 -0.08 5.06 10.14
N ARG A 197 -0.95 6.08 10.08
CA ARG A 197 -2.29 5.99 10.69
C ARG A 197 -3.20 5.06 9.88
N PRO A 198 -4.08 4.27 10.54
CA PRO A 198 -4.97 3.32 9.87
C PRO A 198 -5.84 3.95 8.78
N VAL A 199 -6.50 5.08 9.09
CA VAL A 199 -7.40 5.77 8.15
C VAL A 199 -6.62 6.29 6.94
N ALA A 200 -5.47 6.93 7.16
CA ALA A 200 -4.58 7.38 6.08
C ALA A 200 -4.19 6.24 5.14
N THR A 201 -3.84 5.08 5.71
CA THR A 201 -3.41 3.90 4.95
C THR A 201 -4.55 3.35 4.08
N LEU A 202 -5.78 3.31 4.60
CA LEU A 202 -6.95 2.86 3.83
C LEU A 202 -7.30 3.84 2.70
N VAL A 203 -7.33 5.14 3.00
CA VAL A 203 -7.63 6.19 2.00
C VAL A 203 -6.62 6.15 0.86
N LEU A 204 -5.31 6.08 1.16
CA LEU A 204 -4.27 5.99 0.15
C LEU A 204 -4.34 4.69 -0.67
N ALA A 205 -4.70 3.56 -0.04
CA ALA A 205 -4.85 2.29 -0.75
C ALA A 205 -6.03 2.32 -1.73
N ALA A 206 -7.17 2.88 -1.30
CA ALA A 206 -8.34 3.04 -2.15
C ALA A 206 -8.10 4.06 -3.28
N TRP A 207 -7.50 5.22 -2.98
CA TRP A 207 -7.19 6.23 -3.99
C TRP A 207 -6.22 5.71 -5.06
N ARG A 208 -5.15 5.01 -4.67
CA ARG A 208 -4.24 4.35 -5.63
C ARG A 208 -4.97 3.35 -6.51
N HIS A 209 -5.94 2.63 -5.96
CA HIS A 209 -6.71 1.66 -6.75
C HIS A 209 -7.61 2.37 -7.77
N TYR A 210 -8.23 3.48 -7.37
CA TYR A 210 -9.03 4.32 -8.26
C TYR A 210 -8.20 4.91 -9.40
N GLU A 211 -7.00 5.43 -9.12
CA GLU A 211 -6.06 5.93 -10.14
C GLU A 211 -5.72 4.84 -11.16
N ARG A 212 -5.56 3.57 -10.72
CA ARG A 212 -5.32 2.44 -11.62
C ARG A 212 -6.45 2.10 -12.57
N GLN A 213 -7.67 2.27 -12.12
CA GLN A 213 -8.84 1.98 -12.94
C GLN A 213 -9.17 3.13 -13.89
N HIS A 214 -8.73 4.34 -13.57
CA HIS A 214 -8.95 5.54 -14.36
C HIS A 214 -7.59 6.10 -14.79
N PRO A 215 -6.87 5.41 -15.71
CA PRO A 215 -5.57 5.85 -16.15
C PRO A 215 -5.69 7.23 -16.82
N THR A 216 -5.44 8.26 -16.03
CA THR A 216 -4.64 9.40 -16.46
C THR A 216 -3.26 8.85 -16.88
N ASN A 217 -2.46 9.58 -17.65
CA ASN A 217 -1.13 9.14 -18.16
C ASN A 217 -0.11 8.68 -17.07
N HIS A 218 -0.51 8.59 -15.79
CA HIS A 218 0.26 8.27 -14.60
C HIS A 218 0.41 6.77 -14.29
N GLU A 219 -0.06 5.87 -15.14
CA GLU A 219 -0.09 4.43 -14.88
C GLU A 219 0.96 3.66 -15.69
N THR A 220 2.13 3.46 -15.09
CA THR A 220 2.92 2.21 -14.96
C THR A 220 4.40 2.57 -14.86
N GLY A 221 5.02 2.45 -13.69
CA GLY A 221 6.47 2.67 -13.62
C GLY A 221 7.13 2.72 -12.25
N GLU A 222 6.40 2.65 -11.14
CA GLU A 222 7.06 2.33 -9.87
C GLU A 222 7.18 0.82 -9.75
N ASP A 223 8.16 0.24 -10.45
CA ASP A 223 8.64 -1.09 -10.11
C ASP A 223 9.17 -1.01 -8.66
N PRO A 224 8.65 -1.85 -7.74
CA PRO A 224 9.04 -1.78 -6.33
C PRO A 224 10.53 -2.05 -6.08
N GLU A 225 11.29 -2.47 -7.10
CA GLU A 225 12.72 -2.72 -7.02
C GLU A 225 13.60 -1.48 -7.28
N ASP A 226 13.09 -0.44 -7.95
CA ASP A 226 13.90 0.72 -8.41
C ASP A 226 13.84 1.96 -7.48
N ALA A 227 13.11 1.91 -6.35
CA ALA A 227 12.98 3.05 -5.45
C ALA A 227 13.98 3.01 -4.26
N PRO A 228 14.67 4.13 -3.92
CA PRO A 228 15.47 4.24 -2.71
C PRO A 228 14.61 4.02 -1.45
N LYS A 229 15.06 3.13 -0.55
CA LYS A 229 14.21 2.41 0.41
C LYS A 229 13.69 3.19 1.63
N GLU A 230 14.07 4.45 1.88
CA GLU A 230 13.63 5.17 3.10
C GLU A 230 13.05 6.58 2.84
N GLU A 231 13.73 7.46 2.09
CA GLU A 231 13.20 8.80 1.78
C GLU A 231 12.02 8.78 0.77
N GLY A 232 11.93 7.74 -0.06
CA GLY A 232 10.88 7.63 -1.08
C GLY A 232 9.47 7.38 -0.54
N THR A 233 9.32 6.80 0.65
CA THR A 233 7.98 6.40 1.14
C THR A 233 7.13 7.59 1.55
N GLU A 234 7.72 8.60 2.18
CA GLU A 234 7.00 9.81 2.59
C GLU A 234 6.72 10.74 1.41
N GLU A 235 7.67 10.93 0.50
CA GLU A 235 7.46 11.68 -0.73
C GLU A 235 6.36 11.02 -1.58
N ARG A 236 6.42 9.70 -1.77
CA ARG A 236 5.37 8.96 -2.50
C ARG A 236 3.99 9.13 -1.87
N GLN A 237 3.88 9.19 -0.53
CA GLN A 237 2.62 9.50 0.13
C GLN A 237 2.17 10.94 -0.12
N ARG A 238 3.09 11.91 -0.08
CA ARG A 238 2.81 13.31 -0.39
C ARG A 238 2.29 13.47 -1.82
N ASP A 239 2.89 12.79 -2.77
CA ASP A 239 2.48 12.82 -4.18
C ASP A 239 1.05 12.33 -4.37
N ILE A 240 0.66 11.25 -3.70
CA ILE A 240 -0.70 10.71 -3.81
C ILE A 240 -1.71 11.67 -3.17
N TRP A 241 -1.38 12.24 -2.01
CA TRP A 241 -2.23 13.27 -1.39
C TRP A 241 -2.36 14.49 -2.30
N ALA A 242 -1.26 14.93 -2.94
CA ALA A 242 -1.25 16.06 -3.86
C ALA A 242 -2.15 15.81 -5.08
N ARG A 243 -2.12 14.61 -5.68
CA ARG A 243 -3.03 14.22 -6.77
C ARG A 243 -4.49 14.11 -6.34
N ALA A 244 -4.74 13.77 -5.07
CA ALA A 244 -6.05 13.88 -4.44
C ALA A 244 -6.44 15.33 -4.06
N GLY A 245 -5.59 16.31 -4.38
CA GLY A 245 -5.81 17.73 -4.10
C GLY A 245 -5.63 18.13 -2.63
N ILE A 246 -4.89 17.31 -1.88
CA ILE A 246 -4.58 17.51 -0.47
C ILE A 246 -3.15 18.00 -0.30
N LEU A 247 -3.02 19.07 0.49
CA LEU A 247 -1.76 19.73 0.78
C LEU A 247 -1.07 19.08 1.98
N VAL A 248 0.12 18.52 1.73
CA VAL A 248 1.05 18.01 2.75
C VAL A 248 2.37 18.74 2.55
N ASN A 249 2.76 19.55 3.54
CA ASN A 249 3.98 20.38 3.48
C ASN A 249 4.03 21.27 2.21
N GLU A 250 2.95 22.02 1.97
CA GLU A 250 2.64 22.71 0.70
C GLU A 250 3.62 23.78 0.21
N LEU A 251 4.54 24.20 1.06
CA LEU A 251 5.58 25.20 0.76
C LEU A 251 6.96 24.57 0.59
N ALA A 252 7.11 23.28 0.88
CA ALA A 252 8.37 22.59 0.66
C ALA A 252 8.54 22.24 -0.82
N ARG A 253 9.77 22.37 -1.31
CA ARG A 253 10.19 21.98 -2.67
C ARG A 253 9.27 22.55 -3.76
N PRO A 254 9.13 23.88 -3.88
CA PRO A 254 8.39 24.48 -4.98
C PRO A 254 9.03 24.13 -6.32
N ALA A 255 8.23 24.08 -7.39
CA ALA A 255 8.73 23.83 -8.73
C ALA A 255 9.41 25.09 -9.28
N LEU A 256 10.64 24.93 -9.75
CA LEU A 256 11.45 25.99 -10.37
C LEU A 256 11.18 26.03 -11.87
N PHE A 257 10.97 27.23 -12.41
CA PHE A 257 10.72 27.43 -13.84
C PHE A 257 11.30 28.76 -14.34
N LEU A 258 11.45 28.86 -15.66
CA LEU A 258 11.89 30.04 -16.39
C LEU A 258 11.00 30.23 -17.63
N ASN A 259 10.55 31.47 -17.85
CA ASN A 259 9.77 31.89 -19.04
C ASN A 259 8.54 31.00 -19.34
N LEU A 260 7.95 30.37 -18.32
CA LEU A 260 6.80 29.51 -18.50
C LEU A 260 5.54 30.35 -18.79
N PRO A 261 4.85 30.16 -19.93
CA PRO A 261 3.68 30.97 -20.28
C PRO A 261 2.48 30.58 -19.42
N VAL A 262 2.23 31.33 -18.36
CA VAL A 262 1.13 31.08 -17.42
C VAL A 262 0.35 32.35 -17.14
N ALA A 263 -0.97 32.24 -17.26
CA ALA A 263 -1.91 33.24 -16.77
C ALA A 263 -2.57 32.69 -15.50
N THR A 264 -2.56 33.48 -14.44
CA THR A 264 -3.37 33.22 -13.25
C THR A 264 -4.41 34.33 -13.07
N SER A 265 -5.43 34.07 -12.26
CA SER A 265 -6.38 35.12 -11.85
C SER A 265 -5.72 36.30 -11.13
N GLN A 266 -4.45 36.17 -10.71
CA GLN A 266 -3.65 37.17 -10.01
C GLN A 266 -2.61 37.86 -10.92
N GLY A 267 -2.55 37.49 -12.21
CA GLY A 267 -1.57 37.98 -13.19
C GLY A 267 -0.62 36.90 -13.71
N ALA A 268 0.40 37.33 -14.46
CA ALA A 268 1.49 36.44 -14.89
C ALA A 268 2.31 35.99 -13.67
N LEU A 269 2.80 34.74 -13.69
CA LEU A 269 3.76 34.28 -12.67
C LEU A 269 5.18 34.47 -13.18
N GLY A 270 6.02 35.09 -12.35
CA GLY A 270 7.42 35.33 -12.65
C GLY A 270 7.67 36.54 -13.56
N ASN A 271 8.94 36.91 -13.68
CA ASN A 271 9.38 37.96 -14.60
C ASN A 271 10.09 37.30 -15.80
N PRO A 272 9.87 37.78 -17.05
CA PRO A 272 10.62 37.30 -18.19
C PRO A 272 12.13 37.39 -17.97
N GLY A 273 12.82 36.26 -18.15
CA GLY A 273 14.25 36.11 -17.96
C GLY A 273 14.72 35.79 -16.55
N GLU A 274 13.84 35.86 -15.55
CA GLU A 274 14.19 35.60 -14.16
C GLU A 274 13.62 34.25 -13.68
N PRO A 275 14.45 33.37 -13.09
CA PRO A 275 13.98 32.15 -12.46
C PRO A 275 12.90 32.42 -11.42
N SER A 276 11.84 31.62 -11.43
CA SER A 276 10.69 31.79 -10.55
C SER A 276 10.24 30.45 -9.98
N TYR A 277 9.58 30.49 -8.82
CA TYR A 277 9.10 29.32 -8.11
C TYR A 277 7.57 29.30 -8.05
N ILE A 278 6.97 28.12 -8.21
CA ILE A 278 5.54 27.89 -7.96
C ILE A 278 5.37 26.79 -6.91
N SER A 279 4.68 27.13 -5.81
CA SER A 279 4.40 26.18 -4.73
C SER A 279 3.30 25.19 -5.10
N LEU A 280 3.29 24.02 -4.45
CA LEU A 280 2.19 23.06 -4.56
C LEU A 280 0.84 23.69 -4.19
N ARG A 281 0.84 24.59 -3.20
CA ARG A 281 -0.34 25.37 -2.81
C ARG A 281 -0.89 26.18 -3.99
N GLN A 282 -0.04 26.89 -4.71
CA GLN A 282 -0.46 27.69 -5.87
C GLN A 282 -0.99 26.77 -6.98
N LEU A 283 -0.28 25.69 -7.29
CA LEU A 283 -0.70 24.72 -8.31
C LEU A 283 -2.08 24.11 -8.05
N LEU A 284 -2.41 23.82 -6.79
CA LEU A 284 -3.69 23.17 -6.44
C LEU A 284 -4.84 24.13 -6.14
N ARG A 285 -4.57 25.44 -5.98
CA ARG A 285 -5.60 26.44 -5.61
C ARG A 285 -5.83 27.51 -6.65
N ALA A 286 -4.79 27.89 -7.40
CA ALA A 286 -4.95 28.85 -8.46
C ALA A 286 -5.57 28.16 -9.67
N SER A 287 -6.54 28.80 -10.31
CA SER A 287 -6.97 28.43 -11.66
C SER A 287 -5.88 28.85 -12.65
N THR A 288 -4.78 28.10 -12.68
CA THR A 288 -3.67 28.31 -13.62
C THR A 288 -4.13 27.97 -15.03
N ILE A 289 -3.94 28.91 -15.95
CA ILE A 289 -4.17 28.71 -17.38
C ILE A 289 -2.81 28.70 -18.06
N TRP A 290 -2.37 27.51 -18.45
CA TRP A 290 -1.09 27.31 -19.14
C TRP A 290 -1.27 27.59 -20.64
N SER A 291 -0.56 28.59 -21.14
CA SER A 291 -0.59 28.96 -22.57
C SER A 291 0.49 28.21 -23.35
N VAL A 292 0.42 26.88 -23.26
CA VAL A 292 1.48 25.94 -23.70
C VAL A 292 1.01 24.91 -24.71
N ALA A 293 -0.25 24.97 -25.16
CA ALA A 293 -0.79 24.05 -26.16
C ALA A 293 0.11 24.02 -27.42
N ASP A 294 0.55 22.81 -27.79
CA ASP A 294 1.47 22.53 -28.90
C ASP A 294 2.87 23.17 -28.81
N ARG A 295 3.18 23.85 -27.70
CA ARG A 295 4.49 24.48 -27.48
C ARG A 295 5.44 23.50 -26.83
N VAL A 296 6.71 23.61 -27.21
CA VAL A 296 7.79 22.90 -26.54
C VAL A 296 8.05 23.55 -25.18
N VAL A 297 8.07 22.72 -24.13
CA VAL A 297 8.55 23.09 -22.80
C VAL A 297 9.70 22.16 -22.46
N HIS A 298 10.88 22.74 -22.23
CA HIS A 298 12.06 21.99 -21.84
C HIS A 298 11.98 21.68 -20.35
N VAL A 299 12.51 20.52 -19.98
CA VAL A 299 12.58 20.04 -18.61
C VAL A 299 14.02 19.60 -18.37
N CYS A 300 14.69 20.22 -17.40
CA CYS A 300 16.04 19.83 -16.97
C CYS A 300 15.99 19.25 -15.57
N GLU A 301 16.97 18.42 -15.23
CA GLU A 301 17.08 17.84 -13.89
C GLU A 301 17.67 18.84 -12.90
N ASN A 302 18.70 19.56 -13.33
CA ASN A 302 19.59 20.31 -12.47
C ASN A 302 19.26 21.82 -12.49
N PRO A 303 19.09 22.46 -11.32
CA PRO A 303 18.83 23.89 -11.24
C PRO A 303 19.93 24.76 -11.85
N ASN A 304 21.17 24.27 -11.94
CA ASN A 304 22.28 25.00 -12.54
C ASN A 304 22.06 25.24 -14.04
N VAL A 305 21.46 24.31 -14.79
CA VAL A 305 21.13 24.53 -16.21
C VAL A 305 20.17 25.71 -16.37
N LEU A 306 19.15 25.76 -15.52
CA LEU A 306 18.17 26.84 -15.55
C LEU A 306 18.81 28.18 -15.17
N ALA A 307 19.71 28.19 -14.17
CA ALA A 307 20.47 29.39 -13.80
C ALA A 307 21.36 29.88 -14.95
N ILE A 308 22.07 28.98 -15.64
CA ILE A 308 22.90 29.31 -16.80
C ILE A 308 22.03 29.84 -17.95
N ALA A 309 20.86 29.23 -18.20
CA ALA A 309 19.92 29.67 -19.23
C ALA A 309 19.38 31.07 -18.95
N ALA A 310 19.03 31.37 -17.70
CA ALA A 310 18.59 32.70 -17.27
C ALA A 310 19.69 33.75 -17.49
N GLU A 311 20.92 33.47 -17.05
CA GLU A 311 22.07 34.38 -17.21
C GLU A 311 22.39 34.66 -18.69
N GLN A 312 22.40 33.63 -19.54
CA GLN A 312 22.85 33.76 -20.93
C GLN A 312 21.77 34.23 -21.91
N LEU A 313 20.51 33.85 -21.67
CA LEU A 313 19.42 34.08 -22.62
C LEU A 313 18.35 35.02 -22.07
N GLY A 314 18.19 35.11 -20.75
CA GLY A 314 17.14 35.92 -20.11
C GLY A 314 15.76 35.67 -20.73
N ALA A 315 15.08 36.75 -21.13
CA ALA A 315 13.74 36.68 -21.74
C ALA A 315 13.70 35.96 -23.11
N SER A 316 14.86 35.76 -23.75
CA SER A 316 14.99 35.02 -25.01
C SER A 316 15.12 33.50 -24.81
N CYS A 317 15.09 33.01 -23.57
CA CYS A 317 15.07 31.58 -23.28
C CYS A 317 13.68 30.98 -23.55
N ALA A 318 13.66 29.80 -24.16
CA ALA A 318 12.48 28.95 -24.26
C ALA A 318 11.92 28.61 -22.86
N PRO A 319 10.61 28.28 -22.75
CA PRO A 319 10.05 27.80 -21.49
C PRO A 319 10.82 26.60 -20.95
N LEU A 320 11.28 26.70 -19.70
CA LEU A 320 12.10 25.69 -19.04
C LEU A 320 11.56 25.42 -17.63
N VAL A 321 11.48 24.16 -17.25
CA VAL A 321 11.11 23.69 -15.90
C VAL A 321 12.24 22.83 -15.35
N CYS A 322 12.51 22.94 -14.06
CA CYS A 322 13.53 22.12 -13.40
C CYS A 322 12.87 21.11 -12.45
N THR A 323 13.28 19.85 -12.52
CA THR A 323 12.78 18.80 -11.62
C THR A 323 13.52 18.75 -10.28
N ASP A 324 14.76 19.26 -10.23
CA ASP A 324 15.66 19.21 -9.07
C ASP A 324 15.86 17.77 -8.58
N GLY A 325 16.33 16.91 -9.49
CA GLY A 325 16.40 15.46 -9.31
C GLY A 325 15.05 14.76 -9.57
N MET A 326 14.74 13.74 -8.77
CA MET A 326 13.47 13.01 -8.84
C MET A 326 12.29 13.95 -8.54
N PRO A 327 11.32 14.12 -9.47
CA PRO A 327 10.22 15.06 -9.28
C PRO A 327 9.48 14.85 -7.94
N SER A 328 9.31 15.92 -7.17
CA SER A 328 8.47 15.93 -5.96
C SER A 328 7.04 16.37 -6.28
N ALA A 329 6.15 16.41 -5.28
CA ALA A 329 4.73 16.70 -5.48
C ALA A 329 4.45 17.98 -6.32
N ALA A 330 5.21 19.07 -6.11
CA ALA A 330 5.02 20.30 -6.87
C ALA A 330 5.40 20.13 -8.35
N GLN A 331 6.57 19.54 -8.63
CA GLN A 331 7.02 19.27 -9.99
C GLN A 331 6.07 18.30 -10.71
N ARG A 332 5.60 17.26 -10.01
CA ARG A 332 4.65 16.28 -10.56
C ARG A 332 3.35 16.96 -10.99
N ILE A 333 2.71 17.72 -10.09
CA ILE A 333 1.48 18.43 -10.40
C ILE A 333 1.71 19.47 -11.51
N LEU A 334 2.85 20.16 -11.55
CA LEU A 334 3.18 21.08 -12.63
C LEU A 334 3.25 20.35 -13.98
N LEU A 335 3.99 19.24 -14.07
CA LEU A 335 4.11 18.45 -15.28
C LEU A 335 2.77 17.83 -15.71
N ASP A 336 1.94 17.38 -14.76
CA ASP A 336 0.57 16.91 -15.02
C ASP A 336 -0.26 18.01 -15.70
N GLN A 337 -0.23 19.23 -15.14
CA GLN A 337 -0.98 20.35 -15.69
C GLN A 337 -0.45 20.82 -17.04
N LEU A 338 0.87 20.82 -17.25
CA LEU A 338 1.48 21.17 -18.54
C LEU A 338 1.13 20.15 -19.63
N GLN A 339 1.20 18.86 -19.32
CA GLN A 339 0.81 17.79 -20.24
C GLN A 339 -0.69 17.88 -20.57
N ALA A 340 -1.54 18.07 -19.56
CA ALA A 340 -2.98 18.24 -19.74
C ALA A 340 -3.34 19.49 -20.57
N ALA A 341 -2.51 20.55 -20.48
CA ALA A 341 -2.63 21.75 -21.30
C ALA A 341 -2.05 21.60 -22.72
N GLY A 342 -1.53 20.42 -23.08
CA GLY A 342 -1.03 20.09 -24.42
C GLY A 342 0.41 20.52 -24.69
N ALA A 343 1.23 20.72 -23.65
CA ALA A 343 2.67 20.97 -23.83
C ALA A 343 3.40 19.76 -24.43
N LYS A 344 4.39 20.02 -25.29
CA LYS A 344 5.35 19.02 -25.78
C LYS A 344 6.58 19.06 -24.88
N LEU A 345 6.69 18.09 -23.98
CA LEU A 345 7.76 18.06 -23.00
C LEU A 345 9.03 17.44 -23.59
N LEU A 346 10.16 18.09 -23.37
CA LEU A 346 11.50 17.65 -23.76
C LEU A 346 12.36 17.55 -22.50
N TYR A 347 12.82 16.35 -22.13
CA TYR A 347 13.55 16.12 -20.88
C TYR A 347 15.05 15.87 -21.12
N HIS A 348 15.90 16.54 -20.35
CA HIS A 348 17.32 16.23 -20.20
C HIS A 348 17.65 16.04 -18.71
N GLY A 349 18.65 15.20 -18.42
CA GLY A 349 19.20 14.97 -17.07
C GLY A 349 20.60 14.38 -17.13
N ASP A 350 21.12 13.92 -16.00
CA ASP A 350 22.49 13.40 -15.91
C ASP A 350 22.66 12.08 -16.70
N PHE A 351 23.84 11.90 -17.31
CA PHE A 351 24.26 10.59 -17.83
C PHE A 351 24.96 9.79 -16.73
N ASP A 352 24.19 9.35 -15.74
CA ASP A 352 24.56 8.35 -14.75
C ASP A 352 23.37 7.42 -14.45
N TRP A 353 23.56 6.35 -13.67
CA TRP A 353 22.45 5.41 -13.45
C TRP A 353 21.24 5.99 -12.71
N PRO A 354 21.42 6.82 -11.65
CA PRO A 354 20.30 7.56 -11.06
C PRO A 354 19.58 8.48 -12.06
N GLY A 355 20.30 9.26 -12.85
CA GLY A 355 19.78 10.19 -13.86
C GLY A 355 19.02 9.46 -14.97
N ILE A 356 19.51 8.32 -15.46
CA ILE A 356 18.77 7.46 -16.38
C ILE A 356 17.47 6.93 -15.72
N GLY A 357 17.51 6.60 -14.44
CA GLY A 357 16.32 6.23 -13.67
C GLY A 357 15.27 7.34 -13.60
N ILE A 358 15.70 8.58 -13.34
CA ILE A 358 14.82 9.76 -13.32
C ILE A 358 14.27 10.03 -14.73
N ALA A 359 15.12 10.00 -15.76
CA ALA A 359 14.73 10.20 -17.15
C ALA A 359 13.67 9.19 -17.60
N ASN A 360 13.88 7.91 -17.32
CA ASN A 360 12.90 6.85 -17.57
C ASN A 360 11.57 7.14 -16.86
N PHE A 361 11.63 7.56 -15.59
CA PHE A 361 10.43 7.93 -14.83
C PHE A 361 9.68 9.11 -15.48
N VAL A 362 10.39 10.18 -15.85
CA VAL A 362 9.78 11.38 -16.44
C VAL A 362 9.20 11.10 -17.83
N ILE A 363 9.98 10.46 -18.71
CA ILE A 363 9.59 10.12 -20.07
C ILE A 363 8.35 9.23 -20.07
N ARG A 364 8.33 8.17 -19.25
CA ARG A 364 7.17 7.28 -19.16
C ARG A 364 5.93 7.97 -18.59
N THR A 365 6.09 8.75 -17.51
CA THR A 365 4.94 9.33 -16.79
C THR A 365 4.29 10.49 -17.55
N TRP A 366 5.08 11.33 -18.22
CA TRP A 366 4.55 12.51 -18.91
C TRP A 366 4.69 12.46 -20.44
N ASN A 367 5.04 11.31 -21.00
CA ASN A 367 5.27 11.13 -22.43
C ASN A 367 6.22 12.21 -22.99
N ALA A 368 7.24 12.57 -22.19
CA ALA A 368 8.26 13.51 -22.60
C ALA A 368 9.20 12.85 -23.62
N ASN A 369 9.80 13.64 -24.51
CA ASN A 369 10.82 13.11 -25.42
C ASN A 369 12.22 13.39 -24.86
N PRO A 370 13.19 12.49 -25.06
CA PRO A 370 14.57 12.75 -24.68
C PRO A 370 15.11 13.96 -25.45
N TRP A 371 15.67 14.93 -24.72
CA TRP A 371 16.34 16.10 -25.26
C TRP A 371 17.83 15.89 -25.09
N ARG A 372 18.59 15.76 -26.20
CA ARG A 372 20.05 15.54 -26.17
C ARG A 372 20.50 14.37 -25.25
N MET A 373 19.66 13.36 -25.10
CA MET A 373 19.91 12.18 -24.25
C MET A 373 20.08 10.88 -25.05
N SER A 374 20.50 10.93 -26.32
CA SER A 374 20.75 9.71 -27.11
C SER A 374 22.13 9.11 -26.84
N THR A 375 22.36 7.89 -27.33
CA THR A 375 23.69 7.27 -27.39
C THR A 375 24.71 8.18 -28.08
N GLN A 376 24.31 8.86 -29.16
CA GLN A 376 25.18 9.77 -29.89
C GLN A 376 25.55 10.99 -29.04
N ASP A 377 24.60 11.54 -28.29
CA ASP A 377 24.84 12.69 -27.41
C ASP A 377 25.79 12.30 -26.27
N TYR A 378 25.60 11.12 -25.67
CA TYR A 378 26.51 10.59 -24.65
C TYR A 378 27.94 10.43 -25.17
N GLU A 379 28.13 9.79 -26.32
CA GLU A 379 29.45 9.55 -26.90
C GLU A 379 30.16 10.86 -27.29
N ALA A 380 29.39 11.85 -27.79
CA ALA A 380 29.90 13.18 -28.08
C ALA A 380 30.35 13.90 -26.79
N ALA A 381 29.51 13.88 -25.76
CA ALA A 381 29.81 14.47 -24.45
C ALA A 381 31.06 13.81 -23.83
N ALA A 382 31.10 12.47 -23.78
CA ALA A 382 32.20 11.69 -23.22
C ALA A 382 33.55 11.96 -23.92
N SER A 383 33.51 12.26 -25.22
CA SER A 383 34.70 12.61 -26.01
C SER A 383 35.19 14.05 -25.75
N SER A 384 34.30 14.95 -25.35
CA SER A 384 34.59 16.37 -25.11
C SER A 384 35.02 16.67 -23.66
N THR A 385 34.61 15.84 -22.69
CA THR A 385 34.92 16.01 -21.26
C THR A 385 36.40 15.74 -20.99
N THR A 386 37.21 16.82 -21.04
CA THR A 386 38.66 16.78 -20.79
C THR A 386 39.02 16.93 -19.30
N ARG A 387 38.05 17.22 -18.42
CA ARG A 387 38.30 17.52 -17.01
C ARG A 387 37.29 16.80 -16.12
N VAL A 388 37.83 15.93 -15.26
CA VAL A 388 37.17 15.12 -14.22
C VAL A 388 36.15 14.11 -14.80
N ARG A 389 36.57 12.85 -14.85
CA ARG A 389 35.68 11.72 -15.13
C ARG A 389 35.14 11.22 -13.81
N HIS A 390 33.83 11.31 -13.62
CA HIS A 390 33.16 10.61 -12.54
C HIS A 390 33.00 9.15 -12.96
N GLU A 391 33.36 8.22 -12.08
CA GLU A 391 33.19 6.80 -12.35
C GLU A 391 31.70 6.47 -12.41
N LEU A 392 31.31 5.77 -13.46
CA LEU A 392 29.93 5.28 -13.59
C LEU A 392 29.67 4.22 -12.52
N GLY A 393 28.49 4.28 -11.88
CA GLY A 393 28.11 3.34 -10.83
C GLY A 393 28.08 1.88 -11.29
N ALA A 394 28.05 0.95 -10.33
CA ALA A 394 28.15 -0.48 -10.63
C ALA A 394 26.85 -1.14 -11.13
N ILE A 395 25.68 -0.59 -10.80
CA ILE A 395 24.39 -1.20 -11.11
C ILE A 395 23.79 -0.51 -12.34
N PRO A 396 23.77 -1.18 -13.51
CA PRO A 396 23.28 -0.56 -14.74
C PRO A 396 21.76 -0.41 -14.75
N VAL A 397 21.31 0.66 -15.40
CA VAL A 397 19.90 0.93 -15.67
C VAL A 397 19.73 1.05 -17.18
N ASN A 398 18.73 0.36 -17.74
CA ASN A 398 18.41 0.44 -19.17
C ASN A 398 17.65 1.73 -19.47
N ALA A 399 18.07 2.48 -20.49
CA ALA A 399 17.31 3.63 -20.98
C ALA A 399 16.16 3.17 -21.89
N ASP A 400 14.93 3.57 -21.57
CA ASP A 400 13.74 3.11 -22.31
C ASP A 400 13.63 3.68 -23.72
N TRP A 401 14.25 4.86 -23.94
CA TRP A 401 14.16 5.59 -25.21
C TRP A 401 15.28 5.26 -26.19
N ASP A 402 16.37 4.64 -25.73
CA ASP A 402 17.51 4.25 -26.54
C ASP A 402 18.19 3.00 -25.98
N ILE A 403 17.97 1.86 -26.65
CA ILE A 403 18.48 0.55 -26.26
C ILE A 403 20.01 0.45 -26.25
N HIS A 404 20.72 1.33 -26.94
CA HIS A 404 22.18 1.30 -27.04
C HIS A 404 22.89 2.15 -25.98
N LEU A 405 22.16 3.07 -25.33
CA LEU A 405 22.76 4.07 -24.44
C LEU A 405 23.44 3.43 -23.23
N SER A 406 22.75 2.52 -22.53
CA SER A 406 23.31 1.85 -21.35
C SER A 406 24.56 1.04 -21.68
N THR A 407 24.62 0.41 -22.85
CA THR A 407 25.81 -0.32 -23.31
C THR A 407 26.98 0.65 -23.60
N ALA A 408 26.70 1.78 -24.26
CA ALA A 408 27.72 2.80 -24.51
C ALA A 408 28.29 3.38 -23.20
N MET A 409 27.40 3.68 -22.24
CA MET A 409 27.78 4.16 -20.90
C MET A 409 28.65 3.14 -20.16
N GLN A 410 28.28 1.85 -20.16
CA GLN A 410 29.10 0.79 -19.56
C GLN A 410 30.48 0.65 -20.22
N ASN A 411 30.55 0.70 -21.55
CA ASN A 411 31.81 0.57 -22.28
C ASN A 411 32.77 1.72 -21.99
N ARG A 412 32.24 2.94 -21.80
CA ARG A 412 33.03 4.14 -21.48
C ARG A 412 33.31 4.29 -19.99
N GLY A 413 32.45 3.74 -19.13
CA GLY A 413 32.57 3.77 -17.67
C GLY A 413 32.57 5.17 -17.05
N THR A 414 32.01 6.17 -17.74
CA THR A 414 32.09 7.58 -17.34
C THR A 414 30.68 8.14 -17.13
N ALA A 415 30.43 8.68 -15.94
CA ALA A 415 29.27 9.50 -15.64
C ALA A 415 29.50 10.94 -16.10
N ILE A 416 28.47 11.57 -16.66
CA ILE A 416 28.52 12.95 -17.15
C ILE A 416 27.38 13.74 -16.52
N ALA A 417 27.74 14.71 -15.68
CA ALA A 417 26.79 15.64 -15.10
C ALA A 417 26.19 16.54 -16.18
N GLU A 418 24.94 16.93 -15.99
CA GLU A 418 24.17 17.76 -16.92
C GLU A 418 24.86 19.12 -17.18
N GLU A 419 25.55 19.72 -16.21
CA GLU A 419 26.28 20.97 -16.42
C GLU A 419 27.43 20.84 -17.43
N ALA A 420 28.00 19.64 -17.59
CA ALA A 420 29.08 19.41 -18.53
C ALA A 420 28.63 19.58 -19.99
N VAL A 421 27.33 19.41 -20.26
CA VAL A 421 26.72 19.62 -21.57
C VAL A 421 25.87 20.90 -21.63
N ALA A 422 25.85 21.72 -20.58
CA ALA A 422 25.00 22.92 -20.52
C ALA A 422 25.14 23.81 -21.76
N THR A 423 26.34 24.02 -22.29
CA THR A 423 26.56 24.85 -23.49
C THR A 423 25.68 24.45 -24.67
N ILE A 424 25.58 23.14 -24.98
CA ILE A 424 24.75 22.69 -26.12
C ILE A 424 23.26 22.78 -25.79
N LEU A 425 22.89 22.56 -24.53
CA LEU A 425 21.50 22.71 -24.07
C LEU A 425 21.05 24.17 -24.16
N ILE A 426 21.90 25.13 -23.78
CA ILE A 426 21.57 26.57 -23.88
C ILE A 426 21.36 26.99 -25.35
N GLU A 427 22.10 26.39 -26.30
CA GLU A 427 21.88 26.68 -27.73
C GLU A 427 20.48 26.27 -28.19
N ASP A 428 19.99 25.09 -27.78
CA ASP A 428 18.64 24.60 -28.10
C ASP A 428 17.54 25.47 -27.45
N LEU A 429 17.83 26.08 -26.29
CA LEU A 429 16.89 26.92 -25.54
C LEU A 429 16.70 28.32 -26.13
N ARG A 430 17.50 28.73 -27.13
CA ARG A 430 17.41 30.08 -27.69
C ARG A 430 16.19 30.23 -28.59
N ILE A 431 15.26 31.11 -28.20
CA ILE A 431 14.18 31.54 -29.10
C ILE A 431 14.76 32.55 -30.11
N PRO A 432 14.51 32.40 -31.43
CA PRO A 432 14.83 33.44 -32.39
C PRO A 432 14.10 34.74 -32.01
N GLY A 433 14.84 35.85 -31.87
CA GLY A 433 14.23 37.15 -31.62
C GLY A 433 13.20 37.49 -32.70
N PRO A 434 12.23 38.38 -32.42
CA PRO A 434 11.40 38.93 -33.49
C PRO A 434 12.32 39.50 -34.55
N ALA A 435 12.14 39.08 -35.81
CA ALA A 435 12.87 39.67 -36.92
C ALA A 435 12.65 41.20 -36.85
N GLU A 436 13.71 41.96 -36.62
CA GLU A 436 13.67 43.41 -36.73
C GLU A 436 13.32 43.71 -38.20
N ASN A 437 12.08 44.17 -38.42
CA ASN A 437 11.64 44.73 -39.70
C ASN A 437 12.14 46.15 -39.86
#